data_AF-A0A7L1L2P4-F1
#
_entry.id   AF-A0A7L1L2P4-F1
#
_cell.length_a   1.000
_cell.length_b   1.000
_cell.length_c   1.000
_cell.angle_alpha   90.00
_cell.angle_beta   90.00
_cell.angle_gamma   90.00
#
_symmetry.space_group_name_H-M   'P 1'
#
loop_
_entity.id
_entity.type
_entity.pdbx_description
1 polymer ?
#
loop_
_entity_poly.entity_id
_entity_poly.type
_entity_poly.pdbx_seq_one_letter_code
_entity_poly.pdbx_strand_id
1 'polypeptide(L)'
;CKRMVLDDCGCCRVCAAALGETCYRTVSGMDGVKCGPGLKCQFYTEEDDFGDEFGICKECPYGTYGMECRKTCNCPSGICDRVTGKCLKFPFFQLSASKPPKQ
;
A
#
# COMPACT_ATOMS: atom_id res chain seq x y z
N CYS A 1 -6.08 -16.43 -6.78
CA CYS A 1 -4.91 -15.53 -6.61
C CYS A 1 -4.47 -15.44 -5.16
N LYS A 2 -3.26 -14.90 -4.90
CA LYS A 2 -2.67 -14.78 -3.55
C LYS A 2 -3.43 -13.83 -2.61
N ARG A 3 -4.04 -12.77 -3.16
CA ARG A 3 -4.80 -11.76 -2.40
C ARG A 3 -5.96 -11.25 -3.25
N MET A 4 -7.12 -11.08 -2.63
CA MET A 4 -8.29 -10.45 -3.25
C MET A 4 -8.53 -9.06 -2.65
N VAL A 5 -8.98 -8.14 -3.49
CA VAL A 5 -9.41 -6.78 -3.13
C VAL A 5 -10.75 -6.48 -3.77
N LEU A 6 -11.41 -5.44 -3.30
CA LEU A 6 -12.60 -4.93 -3.95
C LEU A 6 -12.18 -4.05 -5.14
N ASP A 7 -12.91 -4.15 -6.24
CA ASP A 7 -12.75 -3.27 -7.40
C ASP A 7 -13.11 -1.80 -7.06
N ASP A 8 -12.89 -0.87 -7.99
CA ASP A 8 -13.16 0.56 -7.75
C ASP A 8 -14.64 0.88 -7.58
N CYS A 9 -15.51 0.06 -8.18
CA CYS A 9 -16.97 0.16 -8.03
C CYS A 9 -17.46 -0.36 -6.68
N GLY A 10 -16.67 -1.17 -5.99
CA GLY A 10 -17.03 -1.72 -4.70
C GLY A 10 -17.92 -2.97 -4.78
N CYS A 11 -18.10 -3.58 -5.95
CA CYS A 11 -19.06 -4.66 -6.17
C CYS A 11 -18.39 -6.02 -6.37
N CYS A 12 -17.22 -6.04 -7.00
CA CYS A 12 -16.53 -7.28 -7.36
C CYS A 12 -15.31 -7.50 -6.46
N ARG A 13 -15.14 -8.74 -5.99
CA ARG A 13 -13.86 -9.19 -5.41
C ARG A 13 -12.97 -9.68 -6.54
N VAL A 14 -11.91 -8.95 -6.80
CA VAL A 14 -10.95 -9.25 -7.86
C VAL A 14 -9.59 -9.59 -7.28
N CYS A 15 -8.78 -10.29 -8.06
CA CYS A 15 -7.40 -10.56 -7.73
C CYS A 15 -6.57 -9.29 -7.72
N ALA A 16 -5.81 -9.09 -6.65
CA ALA A 16 -4.91 -7.95 -6.55
C ALA A 16 -3.62 -8.19 -7.34
N ALA A 17 -3.17 -7.16 -8.05
CA ALA A 17 -1.83 -7.04 -8.60
C ALA A 17 -0.79 -6.96 -7.47
N ALA A 18 0.28 -7.71 -7.62
CA ALA A 18 1.44 -7.76 -6.74
C ALA A 18 2.44 -6.63 -7.04
N LEU A 19 3.47 -6.53 -6.21
CA LEU A 19 4.54 -5.56 -6.40
C LEU A 19 5.22 -5.78 -7.76
N GLY A 20 5.32 -4.73 -8.57
CA GLY A 20 5.93 -4.80 -9.89
C GLY A 20 5.03 -5.40 -10.97
N GLU A 21 3.76 -5.68 -10.68
CA GLU A 21 2.77 -6.04 -11.71
C GLU A 21 2.07 -4.78 -12.26
N THR A 22 1.54 -4.90 -13.48
CA THR A 22 0.82 -3.82 -14.16
C THR A 22 -0.45 -3.46 -13.41
N CYS A 23 -0.78 -2.18 -13.39
CA CYS A 23 -2.01 -1.68 -12.83
C CYS A 23 -2.64 -0.61 -13.71
N TYR A 24 -3.95 -0.47 -13.57
CA TYR A 24 -4.74 0.52 -14.28
C TYR A 24 -5.38 1.48 -13.29
N ARG A 25 -5.74 2.68 -13.76
CA ARG A 25 -6.33 3.71 -12.90
C ARG A 25 -7.67 3.28 -12.32
N THR A 26 -8.53 2.72 -13.16
CA THR A 26 -9.89 2.32 -12.78
C THR A 26 -10.08 0.87 -13.16
N VAL A 27 -10.39 0.03 -12.17
CA VAL A 27 -10.60 -1.40 -12.36
C VAL A 27 -12.01 -1.75 -11.91
N SER A 28 -12.80 -2.32 -12.82
CA SER A 28 -14.15 -2.83 -12.54
C SER A 28 -14.24 -4.28 -13.00
N GLY A 29 -14.37 -5.23 -12.06
CA GLY A 29 -14.48 -6.65 -12.36
C GLY A 29 -13.27 -7.33 -13.05
N MET A 30 -12.11 -6.67 -13.17
CA MET A 30 -10.91 -7.27 -13.78
C MET A 30 -9.90 -7.75 -12.73
N ASP A 31 -9.36 -8.95 -12.96
CA ASP A 31 -8.37 -9.59 -12.10
C ASP A 31 -6.94 -9.14 -12.44
N GLY A 32 -6.10 -8.97 -11.41
CA GLY A 32 -4.65 -8.83 -11.57
C GLY A 32 -4.17 -7.45 -12.03
N VAL A 33 -5.08 -6.47 -12.11
CA VAL A 33 -4.77 -5.11 -12.58
C VAL A 33 -5.03 -4.03 -11.54
N LYS A 34 -5.47 -4.41 -10.33
CA LYS A 34 -5.66 -3.51 -9.18
C LYS A 34 -4.62 -3.77 -8.10
N CYS A 35 -3.81 -2.77 -7.76
CA CYS A 35 -2.79 -2.94 -6.73
C CYS A 35 -3.39 -3.36 -5.38
N GLY A 36 -2.74 -4.32 -4.73
CA GLY A 36 -3.08 -4.73 -3.38
C GLY A 36 -2.82 -3.67 -2.31
N PRO A 37 -3.31 -3.87 -1.06
CA PRO A 37 -3.02 -2.99 0.05
C PRO A 37 -1.52 -2.93 0.36
N GLY A 38 -1.04 -1.74 0.70
CA GLY A 38 0.38 -1.43 0.86
C GLY A 38 1.11 -1.10 -0.44
N LEU A 39 0.38 -1.10 -1.56
CA LEU A 39 0.86 -0.71 -2.87
C LEU A 39 0.01 0.45 -3.43
N LYS A 40 0.60 1.25 -4.30
CA LYS A 40 -0.08 2.22 -5.17
C LYS A 40 0.32 2.02 -6.62
N CYS A 41 -0.57 2.38 -7.53
CA CYS A 41 -0.22 2.42 -8.94
C CYS A 41 0.65 3.65 -9.22
N GLN A 42 1.88 3.42 -9.71
CA GLN A 42 2.71 4.49 -10.25
C GLN A 42 2.49 4.51 -11.76
N PHE A 43 1.70 5.49 -12.21
CA PHE A 43 1.37 5.67 -13.63
C PHE A 43 2.60 6.07 -14.44
N TYR A 44 2.65 5.57 -15.66
CA TYR A 44 3.56 6.08 -16.68
C TYR A 44 3.00 7.37 -17.30
N THR A 45 3.83 8.08 -18.06
CA THR A 45 3.41 9.29 -18.79
C THR A 45 2.75 8.97 -20.13
N GLU A 46 2.83 7.72 -20.55
CA GLU A 46 2.28 7.18 -21.79
C GLU A 46 0.97 6.43 -21.48
N GLU A 47 0.06 6.48 -22.44
CA GLU A 47 -1.18 5.71 -22.45
C GLU A 47 -0.94 4.43 -23.24
N ASP A 48 -1.73 3.38 -22.98
CA ASP A 48 -1.65 2.17 -23.80
C ASP A 48 -2.30 2.36 -25.18
N ASP A 49 -2.31 1.31 -26.01
CA ASP A 49 -2.87 1.33 -27.36
C ASP A 49 -4.37 1.72 -27.40
N PHE A 50 -5.06 1.67 -26.26
CA PHE A 50 -6.47 2.00 -26.11
C PHE A 50 -6.70 3.38 -25.47
N GLY A 51 -5.63 4.08 -25.08
CA GLY A 51 -5.71 5.37 -24.40
C GLY A 51 -5.95 5.25 -22.89
N ASP A 52 -5.76 4.07 -22.30
CA ASP A 52 -5.91 3.88 -20.87
C ASP A 52 -4.62 4.21 -20.12
N GLU A 53 -4.76 4.89 -18.99
CA GLU A 53 -3.62 5.20 -18.12
C GLU A 53 -3.27 3.97 -17.26
N PHE A 54 -2.09 3.43 -17.56
CA PHE A 54 -1.53 2.27 -16.88
C PHE A 54 -0.24 2.63 -16.13
N GLY A 55 0.18 1.71 -15.28
CA GLY A 55 1.35 1.89 -14.44
C GLY A 55 1.83 0.59 -13.85
N ILE A 56 2.66 0.72 -12.82
CA ILE A 56 3.22 -0.41 -12.09
C ILE A 56 2.92 -0.29 -10.60
N CYS A 57 2.56 -1.39 -9.95
CA CYS A 57 2.34 -1.38 -8.51
C CYS A 57 3.67 -1.20 -7.78
N LYS A 58 3.79 -0.08 -7.06
CA LYS A 58 4.91 0.22 -6.16
C LYS A 58 4.44 0.21 -4.73
N GLU A 59 5.37 -0.04 -3.83
CA GLU A 59 5.07 0.07 -2.41
C GLU A 59 4.68 1.49 -1.99
N CYS A 60 3.86 1.60 -0.96
CA CYS A 60 3.51 2.88 -0.37
C CYS A 60 4.74 3.66 0.10
N PRO A 61 4.76 4.99 -0.05
CA PRO A 61 5.80 5.80 0.58
C PRO A 61 5.74 5.65 2.11
N TYR A 62 6.88 5.86 2.76
CA TYR A 62 6.96 5.85 4.22
C TYR A 62 5.95 6.84 4.83
N GLY A 63 5.34 6.43 5.94
CA GLY A 63 4.30 7.21 6.60
C GLY A 63 2.88 7.01 6.04
N THR A 64 2.69 6.14 5.03
CA THR A 64 1.36 5.81 4.49
C THR A 64 1.11 4.31 4.39
N TYR A 65 -0.15 3.90 4.39
CA TYR A 65 -0.57 2.51 4.36
C TYR A 65 -1.96 2.30 3.73
N GLY A 66 -2.33 1.04 3.51
CA GLY A 66 -3.64 0.63 3.02
C GLY A 66 -3.76 0.63 1.49
N MET A 67 -4.99 0.64 0.98
CA MET A 67 -5.27 0.70 -0.46
C MET A 67 -4.84 2.06 -1.00
N GLU A 68 -4.06 2.05 -2.09
CA GLU A 68 -3.52 3.25 -2.74
C GLU A 68 -2.78 4.21 -1.80
N CYS A 69 -2.35 3.72 -0.64
CA CYS A 69 -1.65 4.51 0.37
C CYS A 69 -2.46 5.71 0.90
N ARG A 70 -3.80 5.64 0.87
CA ARG A 70 -4.68 6.74 1.29
C ARG A 70 -4.67 7.01 2.80
N LYS A 71 -4.11 6.11 3.62
CA LYS A 71 -4.09 6.26 5.08
C LYS A 71 -2.70 6.66 5.55
N THR A 72 -2.65 7.55 6.55
CA THR A 72 -1.40 8.03 7.15
C THR A 72 -1.08 7.28 8.44
N CYS A 73 0.18 6.87 8.62
CA CYS A 73 0.67 6.24 9.84
C CYS A 73 0.52 7.18 11.05
N ASN A 74 -0.04 6.69 12.16
CA ASN A 74 -0.13 7.43 13.42
C ASN A 74 0.78 6.80 14.49
N CYS A 75 2.07 6.76 14.20
CA CYS A 75 3.09 6.14 15.05
C CYS A 75 4.07 7.20 15.55
N PRO A 76 4.64 7.06 16.77
CA PRO A 76 5.63 8.02 17.29
C PRO A 76 6.84 8.22 16.38
N SER A 77 7.27 7.16 15.68
CA SER A 77 8.36 7.19 14.70
C SER A 77 7.91 7.59 13.29
N GLY A 78 6.60 7.78 13.06
CA GLY A 78 6.02 7.96 11.73
C GLY A 78 6.05 6.72 10.83
N ILE A 79 6.65 5.61 11.27
CA ILE A 79 6.82 4.40 10.46
C ILE A 79 5.83 3.31 10.90
N CYS A 80 5.03 2.84 9.95
CA CYS A 80 4.09 1.75 10.14
C CYS A 80 4.13 0.73 9.00
N ASP A 81 3.60 -0.46 9.26
CA ASP A 81 3.40 -1.51 8.27
C ASP A 81 2.48 -1.00 7.14
N ARG A 82 2.95 -1.09 5.90
CA ARG A 82 2.27 -0.48 4.72
C ARG A 82 0.92 -1.14 4.41
N VAL A 83 0.66 -2.35 4.89
CA VAL A 83 -0.61 -3.06 4.66
C VAL A 83 -1.61 -2.75 5.76
N THR A 84 -1.18 -2.91 7.01
CA THR A 84 -2.04 -2.93 8.20
C THR A 84 -2.09 -1.61 8.97
N GLY A 85 -1.09 -0.75 8.80
CA GLY A 85 -0.94 0.48 9.56
C GLY A 85 -0.39 0.29 10.97
N LYS A 86 -0.01 -0.93 11.36
CA LYS A 86 0.55 -1.20 12.69
C LYS A 86 1.95 -0.60 12.83
N CYS A 87 2.22 0.05 13.95
CA CYS A 87 3.53 0.66 14.19
C CYS A 87 4.63 -0.40 14.22
N LEU A 88 5.69 -0.16 13.45
CA LEU A 88 6.87 -1.01 13.48
C LEU A 88 7.64 -0.71 14.76
N LYS A 89 7.86 -1.74 15.57
CA LYS A 89 8.72 -1.67 16.76
C LYS A 89 10.13 -2.04 16.32
N PHE A 90 11.05 -1.10 16.38
CA PHE A 90 12.46 -1.38 16.16
C PHE A 90 13.10 -1.74 17.51
N PRO A 91 13.44 -3.00 17.77
CA PRO A 91 14.03 -3.42 19.04
C PRO A 91 15.36 -2.70 19.35
N PHE A 92 16.03 -2.15 18.34
CA PHE A 92 17.30 -1.43 18.49
C PHE A 92 17.20 -0.04 19.16
N PHE A 93 16.02 0.58 19.21
CA PHE A 93 15.83 1.90 19.86
C PHE A 93 15.37 1.80 21.33
N GLN A 94 15.26 0.59 21.90
CA GLN A 94 14.79 0.41 23.28
C GLN A 94 15.88 0.64 24.35
N LEU A 95 17.12 0.97 23.98
CA LEU A 95 18.22 1.14 24.95
C LEU A 95 18.39 2.58 25.51
N SER A 96 17.63 3.58 25.04
CA SER A 96 17.80 4.97 25.49
C SER A 96 16.67 5.52 26.37
N ALA A 97 15.73 4.67 26.81
CA ALA A 97 14.59 5.12 27.64
C ALA A 97 14.41 4.37 28.97
N SER A 98 15.44 3.69 29.48
CA SER A 98 15.46 3.31 30.90
C SER A 98 15.83 4.53 31.75
N LYS A 99 14.87 5.45 31.95
CA LYS A 99 14.91 6.34 33.12
C LYS A 99 14.89 5.43 34.35
N PRO A 100 15.91 5.44 35.23
CA PRO A 100 15.79 4.73 36.50
C PRO A 100 14.63 5.36 37.30
N PRO A 101 13.80 4.56 38.00
CA PRO A 101 12.86 5.10 38.96
C PRO A 101 13.66 5.87 40.02
N LYS A 102 13.27 7.13 40.24
CA LYS A 102 13.70 7.87 41.43
C LYS A 102 13.14 7.15 42.66
N GLN A 103 14.01 6.67 43.54
CA GLN A 103 13.73 6.60 44.97
C GLN A 103 15.02 6.85 45.74
#